data_AF-A0A924FIR8-F1
#
_entry.id   AF-A0A924FIR8-F1
#
_cell.length_a   1.000
_cell.length_b   1.000
_cell.length_c   1.000
_cell.angle_alpha   90.00
_cell.angle_beta   90.00
_cell.angle_gamma   90.00
#
_symmetry.space_group_name_H-M   'P 1'
#
loop_
_entity.id
_entity.type
_entity.pdbx_description
1 polymer ?
#
loop_
_entity_poly.entity_id
_entity_poly.type
_entity_poly.pdbx_seq_one_letter_code
_entity_poly.pdbx_strand_id
1 'polypeptide(L)'
;MNRTTASLLGPELVWLLLLATAGVVVAANQPLTGAGRGNLILLKLFLPSVGVMLAFVPLFWASGSQSWFLGRIVFASLVGVVGLVYFLSRAASYNDSRDIGLILGFVGFVFIGWTVLALMGGVATLFLLSHWSFLPVLTWILILFTLFMIALCIVWQFNIGSGKALGG
;
A
#
# COMPACT_ATOMS: atom_id res chain seq x y z
N MET A 1 19.30 -6.98 -21.60
CA MET A 1 18.01 -7.18 -20.90
C MET A 1 16.87 -6.93 -21.87
N ASN A 2 15.95 -7.89 -22.01
CA ASN A 2 14.88 -7.84 -23.00
C ASN A 2 13.87 -6.74 -22.64
N ARG A 3 13.63 -5.76 -23.52
CA ARG A 3 12.80 -4.56 -23.25
C ARG A 3 11.35 -4.90 -22.89
N THR A 4 10.88 -6.09 -23.25
CA THR A 4 9.54 -6.60 -23.01
C THR A 4 9.32 -7.04 -21.57
N THR A 5 10.29 -7.67 -20.91
CA THR A 5 10.13 -8.14 -19.52
C THR A 5 10.10 -6.98 -18.52
N ALA A 6 10.84 -5.90 -18.77
CA ALA A 6 10.76 -4.67 -17.98
C ALA A 6 9.43 -3.92 -18.16
N SER A 7 8.75 -4.11 -19.29
CA SER A 7 7.43 -3.51 -19.54
C SER A 7 6.28 -4.31 -18.90
N LEU A 8 6.42 -5.64 -18.83
CA LEU A 8 5.47 -6.53 -18.15
C LEU A 8 5.59 -6.49 -16.62
N LEU A 9 6.80 -6.34 -16.06
CA LEU A 9 7.05 -6.11 -14.62
C LEU A 9 6.73 -4.66 -14.20
N GLY A 10 5.54 -4.20 -14.58
CA GLY A 10 5.03 -2.89 -14.24
C GLY A 10 4.42 -2.81 -12.84
N PRO A 11 3.99 -1.62 -12.41
CA PRO A 11 3.29 -1.41 -11.15
C PRO A 11 1.99 -2.22 -11.03
N GLU A 12 1.39 -2.62 -12.15
CA GLU A 12 0.15 -3.39 -12.16
C GLU A 12 0.34 -4.81 -11.57
N LEU A 13 1.47 -5.47 -11.86
CA LEU A 13 1.79 -6.77 -11.29
C LEU A 13 1.99 -6.71 -9.77
N VAL A 14 2.54 -5.61 -9.26
CA VAL A 14 2.69 -5.39 -7.82
C VAL A 14 1.33 -5.40 -7.12
N TRP A 15 0.36 -4.68 -7.66
CA TRP A 15 -0.99 -4.62 -7.11
C TRP A 15 -1.73 -5.96 -7.24
N LEU A 16 -1.55 -6.69 -8.34
CA LEU A 16 -2.11 -8.02 -8.51
C LEU A 16 -1.53 -9.02 -7.50
N LEU A 17 -0.21 -8.99 -7.28
CA LEU A 17 0.45 -9.82 -6.27
C LEU A 17 -0.02 -9.48 -4.85
N LEU A 18 -0.20 -8.20 -4.54
CA LEU A 18 -0.70 -7.76 -3.23
C LEU A 18 -2.15 -8.16 -3.00
N LEU A 19 -3.00 -8.12 -4.04
CA LEU A 19 -4.35 -8.65 -3.97
C LEU A 19 -4.35 -10.17 -3.74
N ALA A 20 -3.46 -10.90 -4.42
CA ALA A 20 -3.34 -12.34 -4.25
C ALA A 20 -2.88 -12.70 -2.82
N THR A 21 -1.87 -12.02 -2.29
CA THR A 21 -1.40 -12.24 -0.91
C THR A 21 -2.44 -11.84 0.12
N ALA A 22 -3.14 -10.71 -0.08
CA ALA A 22 -4.28 -10.33 0.74
C ALA A 22 -5.37 -11.41 0.74
N GLY A 23 -5.67 -12.01 -0.41
CA GLY A 23 -6.60 -13.13 -0.56
C GLY A 23 -6.20 -14.36 0.26
N VAL A 24 -4.92 -14.76 0.19
CA VAL A 24 -4.39 -15.89 0.97
C VAL A 24 -4.52 -15.63 2.47
N VAL A 25 -4.18 -14.42 2.93
CA VAL A 25 -4.27 -14.07 4.35
C VAL A 25 -5.72 -14.02 4.82
N VAL A 26 -6.64 -13.49 4.01
CA VAL A 26 -8.08 -13.52 4.29
C VAL A 26 -8.57 -14.95 4.43
N ALA A 27 -8.23 -15.84 3.48
CA ALA A 27 -8.64 -17.24 3.51
C ALA A 27 -8.09 -17.96 4.75
N ALA A 28 -6.85 -17.69 5.14
CA ALA A 28 -6.23 -18.28 6.34
C ALA A 28 -6.84 -17.79 7.66
N ASN A 29 -7.49 -16.63 7.68
CA ASN A 29 -8.11 -16.05 8.88
C ASN A 29 -9.63 -16.26 8.92
N GLN A 30 -10.20 -17.08 8.04
CA GLN A 30 -11.60 -17.49 8.11
C GLN A 30 -11.72 -18.84 8.87
N PRO A 31 -12.65 -18.97 9.84
CA PRO A 31 -13.63 -17.97 10.28
C PRO A 31 -13.02 -16.84 11.13
N LEU A 32 -13.53 -15.61 10.98
CA LEU A 32 -12.98 -14.41 11.61
C LEU A 32 -13.07 -14.47 13.14
N THR A 33 -11.97 -14.85 13.79
CA THR A 33 -11.76 -14.70 15.23
C THR A 33 -11.42 -13.25 15.58
N GLY A 34 -11.49 -12.87 16.87
CA GLY A 34 -11.11 -11.53 17.33
C GLY A 34 -9.66 -11.15 16.96
N ALA A 35 -8.73 -12.11 17.01
CA ALA A 35 -7.34 -11.94 16.58
C ALA A 35 -7.22 -11.77 15.05
N GLY A 36 -7.98 -12.53 14.26
CA GLY A 36 -8.02 -12.40 12.80
C GLY A 36 -8.49 -11.02 12.33
N ARG A 37 -9.39 -10.36 13.09
CA ARG A 37 -9.85 -9.00 12.80
C ARG A 37 -8.76 -7.95 13.02
N GLY A 38 -7.97 -8.06 14.08
CA GLY A 38 -6.83 -7.17 14.34
C GLY A 38 -5.80 -7.25 13.20
N ASN A 39 -5.51 -8.46 12.72
CA ASN A 39 -4.62 -8.68 11.57
C ASN A 39 -5.17 -8.06 10.27
N LEU A 40 -6.48 -8.16 10.01
CA LEU A 40 -7.10 -7.54 8.83
C LEU A 40 -7.05 -6.01 8.89
N ILE A 41 -7.21 -5.41 10.07
CA ILE A 41 -7.08 -3.95 10.24
C ILE A 41 -5.62 -3.52 10.00
N LEU A 42 -4.65 -4.27 10.50
CA LEU A 42 -3.23 -4.06 10.22
C LEU A 42 -2.95 -4.11 8.71
N LEU A 43 -3.48 -5.12 8.02
CA LEU A 43 -3.35 -5.23 6.56
C LEU A 43 -3.97 -4.02 5.86
N LYS A 44 -5.15 -3.54 6.26
CA LYS A 44 -5.75 -2.34 5.67
C LYS A 44 -4.91 -1.07 5.87
N LEU A 45 -4.17 -0.96 6.98
CA LEU A 45 -3.34 0.20 7.26
C LEU A 45 -2.00 0.16 6.52
N PHE A 46 -1.31 -0.98 6.56
CA PHE A 46 0.06 -1.10 6.06
C PHE A 46 0.14 -1.47 4.58
N LEU A 47 -0.75 -2.35 4.11
CA LEU A 47 -0.66 -2.97 2.80
C LEU A 47 -0.87 -1.98 1.63
N PRO A 48 -1.77 -0.99 1.70
CA PRO A 48 -1.88 0.05 0.67
C PRO A 48 -0.58 0.86 0.52
N SER A 49 0.01 1.25 1.65
CA SER A 49 1.25 2.04 1.68
C SER A 49 2.44 1.23 1.15
N VAL A 50 2.59 -0.04 1.56
CA VAL A 50 3.60 -0.95 1.01
C VAL A 50 3.38 -1.15 -0.49
N GLY A 51 2.13 -1.26 -0.94
CA GLY A 51 1.81 -1.38 -2.36
C GLY A 51 2.20 -0.18 -3.19
N VAL A 52 1.95 1.02 -2.68
CA VAL A 52 2.44 2.26 -3.29
C VAL A 52 3.96 2.22 -3.41
N MET A 53 4.69 1.86 -2.35
CA MET A 53 6.16 1.82 -2.39
C MET A 53 6.70 0.82 -3.41
N LEU A 54 6.15 -0.39 -3.43
CA LEU A 54 6.54 -1.43 -4.37
C LEU A 54 6.22 -1.01 -5.82
N ALA A 55 5.17 -0.22 -6.03
CA ALA A 55 4.83 0.31 -7.36
C ALA A 55 5.89 1.29 -7.89
N PHE A 56 6.73 1.91 -7.05
CA PHE A 56 7.86 2.74 -7.49
C PHE A 56 9.12 1.94 -7.83
N VAL A 57 9.24 0.66 -7.43
CA VAL A 57 10.43 -0.18 -7.68
C VAL A 57 10.76 -0.32 -9.18
N PRO A 58 9.79 -0.50 -10.09
CA PRO A 58 10.07 -0.59 -11.52
C PRO A 58 10.80 0.64 -12.11
N LEU A 59 10.70 1.83 -11.50
CA LEU A 59 11.41 3.03 -11.98
C LEU A 59 12.93 2.90 -11.94
N PHE A 60 13.47 2.04 -11.08
CA PHE A 60 14.92 1.84 -10.96
C PHE A 60 15.51 0.98 -12.09
N TRP A 61 14.68 0.19 -12.79
CA TRP A 61 15.13 -0.80 -13.78
C TRP A 61 14.49 -0.59 -15.16
N ALA A 62 13.46 0.26 -15.26
CA ALA A 62 12.78 0.56 -16.50
C ALA A 62 13.66 1.44 -17.43
N SER A 63 14.03 0.89 -18.59
CA SER A 63 14.68 1.65 -19.66
C SER A 63 13.63 2.27 -20.58
N GLY A 64 13.15 3.47 -20.24
CA GLY A 64 12.13 4.20 -21.01
C GLY A 64 11.89 5.62 -20.49
N SER A 65 10.88 6.30 -21.05
CA SER A 65 10.46 7.61 -20.57
C SER A 65 10.00 7.52 -19.11
N GLN A 66 10.75 8.16 -18.21
CA GLN A 66 10.47 8.15 -16.77
C GLN A 66 9.09 8.75 -16.48
N SER A 67 8.66 9.79 -17.24
CA SER A 67 7.34 10.40 -17.10
C SER A 67 6.21 9.43 -17.45
N TRP A 68 6.41 8.58 -18.47
CA TRP A 68 5.43 7.57 -18.86
C TRP A 68 5.26 6.51 -17.77
N PHE A 69 6.36 6.03 -17.20
CA PHE A 69 6.31 5.08 -16.08
C PHE A 69 5.69 5.71 -14.83
N LEU A 70 6.00 6.97 -14.54
CA LEU A 70 5.40 7.69 -13.41
C LEU A 70 3.88 7.78 -13.54
N GLY A 71 3.38 8.14 -14.73
CA GLY A 71 1.93 8.17 -15.01
C GLY A 71 1.26 6.81 -14.79
N ARG A 72 1.89 5.72 -15.26
CA ARG A 72 1.40 4.35 -15.01
C ARG A 72 1.36 4.00 -13.52
N ILE A 73 2.39 4.38 -12.77
CA ILE A 73 2.47 4.11 -11.33
C ILE A 73 1.37 4.83 -10.58
N VAL A 74 1.13 6.11 -10.89
CA VAL A 74 0.05 6.89 -10.27
C VAL A 74 -1.30 6.26 -10.58
N PHE A 75 -1.58 5.96 -11.85
CA PHE A 75 -2.86 5.37 -12.24
C PHE A 75 -3.09 3.99 -11.61
N ALA A 76 -2.10 3.09 -11.73
CA ALA A 76 -2.17 1.76 -11.16
C ALA A 76 -2.32 1.80 -9.63
N SER A 77 -1.66 2.74 -8.95
CA SER A 77 -1.74 2.87 -7.50
C SER A 77 -3.05 3.48 -7.02
N LEU A 78 -3.65 4.40 -7.77
CA LEU A 78 -4.99 4.91 -7.44
C LEU A 78 -6.02 3.78 -7.47
N VAL A 79 -6.04 2.99 -8.55
CA VAL A 79 -6.96 1.87 -8.72
C VAL A 79 -6.63 0.73 -7.75
N GLY A 80 -5.34 0.42 -7.59
CA GLY A 80 -4.85 -0.66 -6.74
C GLY A 80 -5.15 -0.44 -5.25
N VAL A 81 -4.94 0.78 -4.73
CA VAL A 81 -5.29 1.13 -3.34
C VAL A 81 -6.78 0.91 -3.10
N VAL A 82 -7.64 1.45 -3.98
CA VAL A 82 -9.10 1.32 -3.85
C VAL A 82 -9.51 -0.16 -3.90
N GLY A 83 -9.00 -0.91 -4.88
CA GLY A 83 -9.32 -2.33 -5.04
C GLY A 83 -8.89 -3.18 -3.84
N LEU A 84 -7.69 -2.96 -3.32
CA LEU A 84 -7.14 -3.68 -2.16
C LEU A 84 -7.93 -3.39 -0.88
N VAL A 85 -8.18 -2.11 -0.59
CA VAL A 85 -8.93 -1.70 0.61
C VAL A 85 -10.39 -2.16 0.51
N TYR A 86 -10.98 -2.15 -0.68
CA TYR A 86 -12.32 -2.66 -0.92
C TYR A 86 -12.39 -4.17 -0.65
N PHE A 87 -11.45 -4.94 -1.21
CA PHE A 87 -11.39 -6.39 -1.02
C PHE A 87 -11.25 -6.77 0.46
N LEU A 88 -10.31 -6.13 1.17
CA LEU A 88 -10.11 -6.34 2.61
C LEU A 88 -11.32 -5.90 3.44
N SER A 89 -12.05 -4.88 2.99
CA SER A 89 -13.27 -4.42 3.67
C SER A 89 -14.41 -5.39 3.48
N ARG A 90 -14.63 -5.90 2.28
CA ARG A 90 -15.65 -6.91 2.02
C ARG A 90 -15.36 -8.22 2.77
N ALA A 91 -14.10 -8.61 2.87
CA ALA A 91 -13.68 -9.78 3.64
C ALA A 91 -13.94 -9.66 5.17
N ALA A 92 -14.12 -8.45 5.67
CA ALA A 92 -14.34 -8.15 7.08
C ALA A 92 -15.77 -7.65 7.39
N SER A 93 -16.72 -7.77 6.44
CA SER A 93 -18.11 -7.33 6.63
C SER A 93 -18.82 -8.16 7.69
N TYR A 94 -19.62 -7.48 8.51
CA TYR A 94 -20.39 -8.07 9.60
C TYR A 94 -21.85 -8.36 9.22
N ASN A 95 -22.31 -7.91 8.05
CA ASN A 95 -23.72 -7.98 7.61
C ASN A 95 -24.69 -7.35 8.64
N ASP A 96 -24.25 -6.30 9.34
CA ASP A 96 -25.01 -5.61 10.39
C ASP A 96 -24.63 -4.12 10.42
N SER A 97 -25.34 -3.33 11.21
CA SER A 97 -25.17 -1.89 11.49
C SER A 97 -23.73 -1.42 11.79
N ARG A 98 -22.84 -2.33 12.21
CA ARG A 98 -21.40 -2.07 12.41
C ARG A 98 -20.62 -1.83 11.11
N ASP A 99 -21.21 -2.14 9.95
CA ASP A 99 -20.61 -1.89 8.64
C ASP A 99 -20.48 -0.39 8.32
N ILE A 100 -21.20 0.50 9.03
CA ILE A 100 -21.03 1.96 8.91
C ILE A 100 -19.61 2.39 9.33
N GLY A 101 -19.08 1.81 10.41
CA GLY A 101 -17.70 2.04 10.85
C GLY A 101 -16.67 1.46 9.87
N LEU A 102 -17.02 0.38 9.18
CA LEU A 102 -16.20 -0.24 8.14
C LEU A 102 -16.09 0.64 6.89
N ILE A 103 -17.20 1.29 6.49
CA ILE A 103 -17.26 2.23 5.36
C ILE A 103 -16.49 3.53 5.67
N LEU A 104 -16.65 4.08 6.87
CA LEU A 104 -15.85 5.23 7.32
C LEU A 104 -14.36 4.89 7.39
N GLY A 105 -14.02 3.71 7.91
CA GLY A 105 -12.65 3.19 7.89
C GLY A 105 -12.10 3.01 6.48
N PHE A 106 -12.91 2.48 5.54
CA PHE A 106 -12.54 2.32 4.13
C PHE A 106 -12.07 3.64 3.51
N VAL A 107 -12.82 4.72 3.69
CA VAL A 107 -12.44 6.05 3.17
C VAL A 107 -11.12 6.51 3.79
N GLY A 108 -10.95 6.35 5.11
CA GLY A 108 -9.71 6.71 5.79
C GLY A 108 -8.49 5.93 5.29
N PHE A 109 -8.60 4.62 5.11
CA PHE A 109 -7.49 3.79 4.63
C PHE A 109 -7.12 4.06 3.17
N VAL A 110 -8.11 4.33 2.30
CA VAL A 110 -7.86 4.79 0.93
C VAL A 110 -7.12 6.14 0.95
N PHE A 111 -7.55 7.06 1.80
CA PHE A 111 -6.94 8.38 1.91
C PHE A 111 -5.48 8.32 2.37
N ILE A 112 -5.14 7.41 3.29
CA ILE A 112 -3.75 7.16 3.71
C ILE A 112 -2.92 6.70 2.51
N GLY A 113 -3.38 5.69 1.77
CA GLY A 113 -2.67 5.20 0.58
C GLY A 113 -2.46 6.28 -0.48
N TRP A 114 -3.48 7.11 -0.73
CA TRP A 114 -3.38 8.24 -1.66
C TRP A 114 -2.49 9.37 -1.16
N THR A 115 -2.44 9.62 0.14
CA THR A 115 -1.53 10.63 0.72
C THR A 115 -0.08 10.21 0.52
N VAL A 116 0.24 8.93 0.74
CA VAL A 116 1.58 8.38 0.48
C VAL A 116 1.91 8.46 -1.00
N LEU A 117 0.96 8.12 -1.88
CA LEU A 117 1.13 8.25 -3.33
C LEU A 117 1.36 9.71 -3.76
N ALA A 118 0.64 10.66 -3.17
CA ALA A 118 0.77 12.08 -3.48
C ALA A 118 2.13 12.63 -3.03
N LEU A 119 2.62 12.23 -1.85
CA LEU A 119 3.95 12.61 -1.37
C LEU A 119 5.05 12.03 -2.27
N MET A 120 5.03 10.73 -2.52
CA MET A 120 6.06 10.06 -3.31
C MET A 120 6.02 10.46 -4.79
N GLY A 121 4.82 10.49 -5.37
CA GLY A 121 4.58 10.92 -6.74
C GLY A 121 4.90 12.40 -6.93
N GLY A 122 4.54 13.24 -5.96
CA GLY A 122 4.85 14.68 -5.99
C GLY A 122 6.35 14.93 -5.97
N VAL A 123 7.09 14.30 -5.05
CA VAL A 123 8.56 14.38 -5.03
C VAL A 123 9.14 13.90 -6.35
N ALA A 124 8.75 12.71 -6.81
CA ALA A 124 9.27 12.17 -8.06
C ALA A 124 8.98 13.09 -9.27
N THR A 125 7.79 13.72 -9.33
CA THR A 125 7.41 14.66 -10.39
C THR A 125 8.24 15.94 -10.34
N LEU A 126 8.45 16.51 -9.15
CA LEU A 126 9.25 17.73 -8.97
C LEU A 126 10.70 17.52 -9.43
N PHE A 127 11.30 16.38 -9.07
CA PHE A 127 12.66 16.09 -9.51
C PHE A 127 12.75 15.82 -11.02
N LEU A 128 11.71 15.21 -11.61
CA LEU A 128 11.64 14.97 -13.05
C LEU A 128 11.54 16.29 -13.84
N LEU A 129 10.76 17.25 -13.33
CA LEU A 129 10.69 18.62 -13.87
C LEU A 129 12.01 19.40 -13.68
N SER A 130 12.74 19.12 -12.60
CA SER A 130 14.02 19.76 -12.30
C SER A 130 15.21 19.19 -13.08
N HIS A 131 15.02 18.15 -13.91
CA HIS A 131 16.08 17.41 -14.62
C HIS A 131 17.22 16.89 -13.72
N TRP A 132 16.98 16.77 -12.42
CA TRP A 132 17.97 16.30 -11.46
C TRP A 132 17.93 14.78 -11.33
N SER A 133 19.06 14.17 -10.98
CA SER A 133 19.12 12.72 -10.70
C SER A 133 18.26 12.41 -9.47
N PHE A 134 17.02 11.98 -9.72
CA PHE A 134 16.01 11.76 -8.67
C PHE A 134 16.12 10.38 -8.01
N LEU A 135 16.76 9.42 -8.69
CA LEU A 135 16.86 8.04 -8.24
C LEU A 135 17.49 7.91 -6.84
N PRO A 136 18.61 8.60 -6.51
CA PRO A 136 19.20 8.50 -5.18
C PRO A 136 18.27 9.04 -4.09
N VAL A 137 17.60 10.17 -4.34
CA VAL A 137 16.68 10.80 -3.38
C VAL A 137 15.45 9.93 -3.16
N LEU A 138 14.88 9.36 -4.23
CA LEU A 138 13.76 8.43 -4.14
C LEU A 138 14.14 7.17 -3.33
N THR A 139 15.35 6.65 -3.51
CA THR A 139 15.85 5.52 -2.70
C THR A 139 15.90 5.86 -1.22
N TRP A 140 16.44 7.03 -0.86
CA TRP A 140 16.48 7.46 0.54
C TRP A 140 15.10 7.64 1.15
N ILE A 141 14.15 8.21 0.39
CA ILE A 141 12.77 8.37 0.85
C ILE A 141 12.11 7.00 1.04
N LEU A 142 12.31 6.06 0.11
CA LEU A 142 11.81 4.69 0.23
C LEU A 142 12.39 3.99 1.46
N ILE A 143 13.69 4.11 1.73
CA ILE A 143 14.34 3.52 2.91
C ILE A 143 13.77 4.13 4.19
N LEU A 144 13.75 5.47 4.31
CA LEU A 144 13.25 6.16 5.50
C LEU A 144 11.79 5.82 5.79
N PHE A 145 10.96 5.81 4.75
CA PHE A 145 9.55 5.48 4.91
C PHE A 145 9.34 3.99 5.22
N THR A 146 10.19 3.09 4.70
CA THR A 146 10.13 1.66 5.05
C THR A 146 10.49 1.46 6.52
N LEU A 147 11.54 2.11 7.00
CA LEU A 147 11.93 2.10 8.42
C LEU A 147 10.82 2.67 9.31
N PHE A 148 10.19 3.76 8.89
CA PHE A 148 9.03 4.34 9.59
C PHE A 148 7.87 3.34 9.68
N MET A 149 7.56 2.63 8.59
CA MET A 149 6.50 1.62 8.57
C MET A 149 6.82 0.41 9.46
N ILE A 150 8.08 -0.03 9.50
CA ILE A 150 8.53 -1.08 10.42
C ILE A 150 8.39 -0.61 11.86
N ALA A 151 8.81 0.61 12.18
CA ALA A 151 8.68 1.19 13.52
C ALA A 151 7.21 1.27 13.95
N LEU A 152 6.31 1.73 13.07
CA LEU A 152 4.86 1.74 13.33
C LEU A 152 4.30 0.33 13.57
N CYS A 153 4.74 -0.65 12.78
CA CYS A 153 4.32 -2.04 12.94
C CYS A 153 4.76 -2.60 14.31
N ILE A 154 6.01 -2.34 14.72
CA ILE A 154 6.57 -2.74 16.01
C ILE A 154 5.78 -2.09 17.16
N VAL A 155 5.61 -0.76 17.13
CA VAL A 155 4.87 -0.01 18.16
C VAL A 155 3.44 -0.53 18.30
N TRP A 156 2.78 -0.85 17.18
CA TRP A 156 1.43 -1.39 17.20
C TRP A 156 1.37 -2.80 17.82
N GLN A 157 2.29 -3.70 17.47
CA GLN A 157 2.38 -5.03 18.07
C GLN A 157 2.62 -4.96 19.58
N PHE A 158 3.48 -4.03 20.03
CA PHE A 158 3.69 -3.76 21.46
C PHE A 158 2.42 -3.19 22.15
N ASN A 159 1.65 -2.34 21.48
CA ASN A 159 0.40 -1.79 22.04
C ASN A 159 -0.73 -2.83 22.14
N ILE A 160 -0.81 -3.78 21.20
CA ILE A 160 -1.74 -4.92 21.30
C ILE A 160 -1.31 -5.86 22.44
N GLY A 161 -0.02 -6.21 22.53
CA GLY A 161 0.51 -7.08 23.57
C GLY A 161 0.40 -6.51 24.99
N SER A 162 0.29 -5.18 25.12
CA SER A 162 0.13 -4.49 26.41
C SER A 162 -1.33 -4.21 26.81
N GLY A 163 -2.31 -4.68 26.03
CA GLY A 163 -3.74 -4.53 26.35
C GLY A 163 -4.27 -3.08 26.28
N LYS A 164 -3.47 -2.12 25.82
CA LYS A 164 -3.82 -0.70 25.78
C LYS A 164 -4.69 -0.30 24.58
N ALA A 165 -4.84 -1.19 23.59
CA ALA A 165 -5.63 -0.92 22.39
C ALA A 165 -7.15 -1.14 22.55
N LEU A 166 -7.63 -1.62 23.70
CA LEU A 166 -9.06 -1.87 23.99
C LEU A 166 -9.60 -1.01 25.15
N GLY A 167 -8.96 0.12 25.44
CA GLY A 167 -9.47 1.11 26.39
C GLY A 167 -10.18 2.27 25.67
N GLY A 168 -11.49 2.12 25.48
CA GLY A 168 -12.38 3.14 24.90
C GLY A 168 -13.72 2.53 24.51
#